data_AF-A0A812PKC0-F1
#
_entry.id   AF-A0A812PKC0-F1
#
_cell.length_a   1.000
_cell.length_b   1.000
_cell.length_c   1.000
_cell.angle_alpha   90.00
_cell.angle_beta   90.00
_cell.angle_gamma   90.00
#
_symmetry.space_group_name_H-M   'P 1'
#
loop_
_entity.id
_entity.type
_entity.pdbx_description
1 polymer ?
#
loop_
_entity_poly.entity_id
_entity_poly.type
_entity_poly.pdbx_seq_one_letter_code
_entity_poly.pdbx_strand_id
1 'polypeptide(L)'
;MAHFFLMQGKMDEVAKKLFAAAQEANDALPTEVAAVTKIQSVHRASQIRSVYHAVVAAAQLIQRIIRGCLGRRRAKSVSIERTNKLQLHFFHHCACTIQRLWRGWWSRLHVHDFYMRRDYLVKVEQRGKWTQDFLSAEHKEKLHAAKMEEEVKVREEFDNLAGDLHHLMSTSSIPGVYNPPYSDLLPKAFEKPIEDHLRDACRVQLPKALRRPRHHKLPSPKGSTSYGASQAEKLGHDLGAPPQELPERAPFFSRTASTGHLRKVQGPFRSREQIEVANIKAANTYRTIQASSPYDAVEADRRMQERISKLARSSPVDFMAPGSVKDRHSPVSVHVGLPYKERPLSLRGDYVELPKIRDKPPFFTALGQGKQFSDYHEQPMLPHGQV
;
A
#
# COMPACT_ATOMS: atom_id res chain seq x y z
N MET A 1 -147.69 10.46 28.63
CA MET A 1 -146.97 9.66 29.64
C MET A 1 -146.12 8.53 29.03
N ALA A 2 -146.66 7.64 28.19
CA ALA A 2 -145.91 6.49 27.64
C ALA A 2 -144.63 6.84 26.85
N HIS A 3 -144.63 7.92 26.06
CA HIS A 3 -143.48 8.34 25.25
C HIS A 3 -142.30 8.88 26.10
N PHE A 4 -142.58 9.38 27.30
CA PHE A 4 -141.56 9.90 28.23
C PHE A 4 -140.78 8.77 28.88
N PHE A 5 -141.46 7.70 29.33
CA PHE A 5 -140.79 6.52 29.88
C PHE A 5 -139.97 5.76 28.82
N LEU A 6 -140.42 5.73 27.57
CA LEU A 6 -139.63 5.20 26.44
C LEU A 6 -138.37 6.03 26.16
N MET A 7 -138.47 7.37 26.23
CA MET A 7 -137.31 8.25 26.13
C MET A 7 -136.35 8.05 27.31
N GLN A 8 -136.86 7.93 28.52
CA GLN A 8 -136.06 7.72 29.74
C GLN A 8 -135.34 6.36 29.73
N GLY A 9 -136.01 5.28 29.31
CA GLY A 9 -135.38 3.96 29.13
C GLY A 9 -134.30 3.96 28.05
N LYS A 10 -134.48 4.74 26.96
CA LYS A 10 -133.43 4.96 25.96
C LYS A 10 -132.26 5.78 26.52
N MET A 11 -132.52 6.77 27.37
CA MET A 11 -131.45 7.52 28.04
C MET A 11 -130.62 6.63 28.97
N ASP A 12 -131.27 5.72 29.71
CA ASP A 12 -130.56 4.77 30.58
C ASP A 12 -129.74 3.75 29.79
N GLU A 13 -130.24 3.26 28.64
CA GLU A 13 -129.45 2.42 27.74
C GLU A 13 -128.25 3.16 27.15
N VAL A 14 -128.44 4.41 26.73
CA VAL A 14 -127.36 5.24 26.18
C VAL A 14 -126.32 5.52 27.26
N ALA A 15 -126.74 5.82 28.49
CA ALA A 15 -125.84 6.00 29.62
C ALA A 15 -125.04 4.73 29.91
N LYS A 16 -125.68 3.54 29.93
CA LYS A 16 -124.98 2.26 30.11
C LYS A 16 -123.96 1.98 29.01
N LYS A 17 -124.31 2.23 27.74
CA LYS A 17 -123.39 2.08 26.60
C LYS A 17 -122.20 3.04 26.71
N LEU A 18 -122.45 4.28 27.12
CA LEU A 18 -121.41 5.28 27.34
C LEU A 18 -120.45 4.87 28.46
N PHE A 19 -120.97 4.42 29.61
CA PHE A 19 -120.13 3.95 30.71
C PHE A 19 -119.37 2.67 30.37
N ALA A 20 -119.97 1.74 29.63
CA ALA A 20 -119.28 0.53 29.16
C ALA A 20 -118.14 0.89 28.20
N ALA A 21 -118.37 1.79 27.24
CA ALA A 21 -117.34 2.28 26.33
C ALA A 21 -116.23 3.04 27.08
N ALA A 22 -116.59 3.82 28.12
CA ALA A 22 -115.62 4.52 28.94
C ALA A 22 -114.77 3.56 29.80
N GLN A 23 -115.37 2.48 30.30
CA GLN A 23 -114.66 1.44 31.05
C GLN A 23 -113.71 0.66 30.14
N GLU A 24 -114.18 0.25 28.94
CA GLU A 24 -113.35 -0.44 27.95
C GLU A 24 -112.16 0.43 27.49
N ALA A 25 -112.38 1.73 27.30
CA ALA A 25 -111.31 2.67 27.01
C ALA A 25 -110.29 2.79 28.16
N ASN A 26 -110.75 2.81 29.42
CA ASN A 26 -109.86 2.83 30.59
C ASN A 26 -109.07 1.52 30.75
N ASP A 27 -109.69 0.38 30.50
CA ASP A 27 -109.05 -0.93 30.58
C ASP A 27 -108.01 -1.12 29.47
N ALA A 28 -108.22 -0.53 28.28
CA ALA A 28 -107.28 -0.54 27.16
C ALA A 28 -106.11 0.44 27.33
N LEU A 29 -106.35 1.60 27.98
CA LEU A 29 -105.38 2.68 28.20
C LEU A 29 -103.97 2.21 28.63
N PRO A 30 -103.77 1.33 29.64
CA PRO A 30 -102.44 0.90 30.05
C PRO A 30 -101.67 0.16 28.94
N THR A 31 -102.36 -0.62 28.11
CA THR A 31 -101.74 -1.34 27.00
C THR A 31 -101.34 -0.40 25.88
N GLU A 32 -102.19 0.59 25.57
CA GLU A 32 -101.90 1.63 24.58
C GLU A 32 -100.72 2.51 25.02
N VAL A 33 -100.71 2.95 26.28
CA VAL A 33 -99.61 3.73 26.85
C VAL A 33 -98.30 2.93 26.81
N ALA A 34 -98.32 1.64 27.14
CA ALA A 34 -97.14 0.78 27.04
C ALA A 34 -96.65 0.64 25.58
N ALA A 35 -97.57 0.43 24.63
CA ALA A 35 -97.24 0.32 23.21
C ALA A 35 -96.64 1.64 22.66
N VAL A 36 -97.25 2.78 22.98
CA VAL A 36 -96.76 4.12 22.60
C VAL A 36 -95.38 4.37 23.21
N THR A 37 -95.19 4.06 24.49
CA THR A 37 -93.88 4.22 25.17
C THR A 37 -92.81 3.37 24.49
N LYS A 38 -93.15 2.15 24.08
CA LYS A 38 -92.24 1.27 23.35
C LYS A 38 -91.87 1.86 21.98
N ILE A 39 -92.85 2.31 21.19
CA ILE A 39 -92.61 2.96 19.89
C ILE A 39 -91.71 4.21 20.07
N GLN A 40 -92.02 5.07 21.04
CA GLN A 40 -91.24 6.26 21.32
C GLN A 40 -89.80 5.92 21.76
N SER A 41 -89.63 4.92 22.63
CA SER A 41 -88.31 4.49 23.09
C SER A 41 -87.44 3.97 21.93
N VAL A 42 -88.02 3.18 21.02
CA VAL A 42 -87.33 2.65 19.84
C VAL A 42 -86.98 3.78 18.88
N HIS A 43 -87.89 4.74 18.68
CA HIS A 43 -87.64 5.89 17.82
C HIS A 43 -86.50 6.76 18.36
N ARG A 44 -86.52 7.11 19.65
CA ARG A 44 -85.44 7.87 20.31
C ARG A 44 -84.10 7.13 20.21
N ALA A 45 -84.09 5.81 20.46
CA ALA A 45 -82.89 4.99 20.32
C ALA A 45 -82.38 4.96 18.87
N SER A 46 -83.27 4.88 17.88
CA SER A 46 -82.94 4.92 16.45
C SER A 46 -82.26 6.24 16.07
N GLN A 47 -82.80 7.38 16.52
CA GLN A 47 -82.19 8.69 16.29
C GLN A 47 -80.78 8.77 16.88
N ILE A 48 -80.60 8.34 18.15
CA ILE A 48 -79.29 8.36 18.81
C ILE A 48 -78.29 7.47 18.09
N ARG A 49 -78.69 6.25 17.69
CA ARG A 49 -77.82 5.33 16.94
C ARG A 49 -77.42 5.89 15.59
N SER A 50 -78.34 6.52 14.87
CA SER A 50 -78.06 7.19 13.58
C SER A 50 -76.98 8.26 13.76
N VAL A 51 -77.14 9.14 14.75
CA VAL A 51 -76.15 10.18 15.06
C VAL A 51 -74.81 9.57 15.47
N TYR A 52 -74.81 8.55 16.33
CA TYR A 52 -73.61 7.85 16.76
C TYR A 52 -72.85 7.24 15.57
N HIS A 53 -73.54 6.52 14.68
CA HIS A 53 -72.92 5.92 13.50
C HIS A 53 -72.38 6.97 12.53
N ALA A 54 -73.05 8.11 12.37
CA ALA A 54 -72.55 9.22 11.56
C ALA A 54 -71.22 9.76 12.11
N VAL A 55 -71.12 9.96 13.44
CA VAL A 55 -69.88 10.41 14.10
C VAL A 55 -68.77 9.37 13.96
N VAL A 56 -69.06 8.10 14.19
CA VAL A 56 -68.07 7.01 14.03
C VAL A 56 -67.57 6.93 12.59
N ALA A 57 -68.46 7.01 11.60
CA ALA A 57 -68.09 6.99 10.19
C ALA A 57 -67.20 8.19 9.82
N ALA A 58 -67.54 9.39 10.31
CA ALA A 58 -66.72 10.59 10.12
C ALA A 58 -65.32 10.43 10.75
N ALA A 59 -65.24 9.89 11.97
CA ALA A 59 -63.96 9.64 12.64
C ALA A 59 -63.11 8.61 11.87
N GLN A 60 -63.71 7.51 11.43
CA GLN A 60 -63.04 6.49 10.60
C GLN A 60 -62.53 7.07 9.28
N LEU A 61 -63.32 7.94 8.63
CA LEU A 61 -62.93 8.63 7.41
C LEU A 61 -61.68 9.50 7.62
N ILE A 62 -61.69 10.34 8.67
CA ILE A 62 -60.55 11.20 9.02
C ILE A 62 -59.31 10.33 9.29
N GLN A 63 -59.44 9.30 10.12
CA GLN A 63 -58.32 8.41 10.44
C GLN A 63 -57.77 7.69 9.18
N ARG A 64 -58.64 7.22 8.29
CA ARG A 64 -58.26 6.58 7.02
C ARG A 64 -57.45 7.54 6.15
N ILE A 65 -57.91 8.77 6.00
CA ILE A 65 -57.25 9.80 5.19
C ILE A 65 -55.87 10.13 5.78
N ILE A 66 -55.79 10.35 7.09
CA ILE A 66 -54.54 10.68 7.79
C ILE A 66 -53.53 9.53 7.66
N ARG A 67 -53.93 8.28 7.96
CA ARG A 67 -53.06 7.10 7.81
C ARG A 67 -52.56 6.96 6.37
N GLY A 68 -53.44 7.16 5.39
CA GLY A 68 -53.07 7.15 3.97
C GLY A 68 -52.09 8.26 3.59
N CYS A 69 -52.27 9.48 4.12
CA CYS A 69 -51.36 10.61 3.91
C CYS A 69 -49.97 10.32 4.48
N LEU A 70 -49.89 9.83 5.72
CA LEU A 70 -48.64 9.44 6.38
C LEU A 70 -47.94 8.31 5.62
N GLY A 71 -48.68 7.29 5.18
CA GLY A 71 -48.16 6.20 4.36
C GLY A 71 -47.53 6.69 3.06
N ARG A 72 -48.20 7.59 2.33
CA ARG A 72 -47.66 8.19 1.11
C ARG A 72 -46.42 9.05 1.36
N ARG A 73 -46.40 9.84 2.44
CA ARG A 73 -45.20 10.62 2.84
C ARG A 73 -44.02 9.69 3.13
N ARG A 74 -44.23 8.61 3.87
CA ARG A 74 -43.20 7.61 4.17
C ARG A 74 -42.70 6.94 2.89
N ALA A 75 -43.60 6.48 2.02
CA ALA A 75 -43.23 5.87 0.74
C ALA A 75 -42.42 6.83 -0.15
N LYS A 76 -42.81 8.11 -0.21
CA LYS A 76 -42.05 9.14 -0.94
C LYS A 76 -40.65 9.33 -0.35
N SER A 77 -40.53 9.42 0.97
CA SER A 77 -39.24 9.55 1.66
C SER A 77 -38.32 8.35 1.37
N VAL A 78 -38.84 7.12 1.47
CA VAL A 78 -38.07 5.89 1.16
C VAL A 78 -37.66 5.86 -0.32
N SER A 79 -38.54 6.29 -1.23
CA SER A 79 -38.23 6.37 -2.67
C SER A 79 -37.09 7.36 -2.93
N ILE A 80 -37.14 8.56 -2.33
CA ILE A 80 -36.09 9.57 -2.45
C ILE A 80 -34.76 9.06 -1.87
N GLU A 81 -34.79 8.39 -0.71
CA GLU A 81 -33.59 7.83 -0.12
C GLU A 81 -32.95 6.76 -1.03
N ARG A 82 -33.76 5.90 -1.64
CA ARG A 82 -33.31 4.90 -2.60
C ARG A 82 -32.68 5.56 -3.83
N THR A 83 -33.30 6.59 -4.41
CA THR A 83 -32.73 7.30 -5.57
C THR A 83 -31.42 8.00 -5.20
N ASN A 84 -31.34 8.63 -4.03
CA ASN A 84 -30.13 9.30 -3.56
C ASN A 84 -28.98 8.31 -3.37
N LYS A 85 -29.24 7.13 -2.79
CA LYS A 85 -28.23 6.06 -2.67
C LYS A 85 -27.70 5.61 -4.02
N LEU A 86 -28.59 5.42 -5.00
CA LEU A 86 -28.21 5.04 -6.35
C LEU A 86 -27.35 6.11 -7.04
N GLN A 87 -27.77 7.38 -6.96
CA GLN A 87 -27.03 8.51 -7.48
C GLN A 87 -25.66 8.64 -6.83
N LEU A 88 -25.58 8.52 -5.50
CA LEU A 88 -24.32 8.59 -4.77
C LEU A 88 -23.34 7.51 -5.25
N HIS A 89 -23.81 6.27 -5.42
CA HIS A 89 -22.97 5.18 -5.91
C HIS A 89 -22.48 5.42 -7.34
N PHE A 90 -23.36 5.92 -8.22
CA PHE A 90 -23.01 6.30 -9.58
C PHE A 90 -21.92 7.40 -9.61
N PHE A 91 -22.12 8.49 -8.88
CA PHE A 91 -21.15 9.58 -8.84
C PHE A 91 -19.84 9.18 -8.17
N HIS A 92 -19.89 8.32 -7.14
CA HIS A 92 -18.70 7.77 -6.52
C HIS A 92 -17.87 6.96 -7.53
N HIS A 93 -18.52 6.11 -8.35
CA HIS A 93 -17.83 5.38 -9.41
C HIS A 93 -17.19 6.31 -10.46
N CYS A 94 -17.90 7.33 -10.91
CA CYS A 94 -17.36 8.35 -11.82
C CYS A 94 -16.15 9.07 -11.20
N ALA A 95 -16.26 9.49 -9.93
CA ALA A 95 -15.19 10.15 -9.21
C ALA A 95 -13.96 9.26 -9.07
N CYS A 96 -14.12 7.99 -8.68
CA CYS A 96 -13.00 7.03 -8.62
C CYS A 96 -12.31 6.87 -9.99
N THR A 97 -13.08 6.86 -11.08
CA THR A 97 -12.53 6.73 -12.44
C THR A 97 -11.70 7.96 -12.82
N ILE A 98 -12.24 9.17 -12.60
CA ILE A 98 -11.55 10.44 -12.84
C ILE A 98 -10.27 10.49 -12.01
N GLN A 99 -10.36 10.17 -10.71
CA GLN A 99 -9.21 10.18 -9.82
C GLN A 99 -8.15 9.15 -10.21
N ARG A 100 -8.55 7.94 -10.64
CA ARG A 100 -7.61 6.91 -11.13
C ARG A 100 -6.84 7.41 -12.36
N LEU A 101 -7.54 7.99 -13.32
CA LEU A 101 -6.92 8.55 -14.53
C LEU A 101 -5.98 9.70 -14.18
N TRP A 102 -6.41 10.62 -13.33
CA TRP A 102 -5.61 11.75 -12.89
C TRP A 102 -4.35 11.32 -12.15
N ARG A 103 -4.45 10.37 -11.19
CA ARG A 103 -3.27 9.81 -10.50
C ARG A 103 -2.30 9.15 -11.48
N GLY A 104 -2.82 8.42 -12.46
CA GLY A 104 -2.02 7.80 -13.51
C GLY A 104 -1.31 8.81 -14.42
N TRP A 105 -1.98 9.89 -14.80
CA TRP A 105 -1.38 10.98 -15.57
C TRP A 105 -0.31 11.72 -14.75
N TRP A 106 -0.63 12.11 -13.52
CA TRP A 106 0.26 12.87 -12.64
C TRP A 106 1.55 12.09 -12.35
N SER A 107 1.43 10.79 -12.08
CA SER A 107 2.56 9.89 -11.85
C SER A 107 3.50 9.81 -13.06
N ARG A 108 2.96 9.67 -14.28
CA ARG A 108 3.77 9.65 -15.52
C ARG A 108 4.42 11.00 -15.83
N LEU A 109 3.79 12.10 -15.41
CA LEU A 109 4.32 13.43 -15.66
C LEU A 109 5.42 13.82 -14.66
N HIS A 110 5.27 13.48 -13.38
CA HIS A 110 6.13 14.04 -12.33
C HIS A 110 7.02 13.01 -11.59
N VAL A 111 6.63 11.73 -11.55
CA VAL A 111 7.35 10.71 -10.76
C VAL A 111 8.18 9.80 -11.63
N HIS A 112 7.63 9.36 -12.76
CA HIS A 112 8.27 8.38 -13.63
C HIS A 112 8.83 9.03 -14.89
N ASP A 113 10.11 9.36 -14.85
CA ASP A 113 10.87 9.65 -16.07
C ASP A 113 11.54 8.36 -16.57
N PHE A 114 10.96 7.78 -17.63
CA PHE A 114 11.46 6.56 -18.25
C PHE A 114 12.88 6.73 -18.80
N TYR A 115 13.18 7.88 -19.42
CA TYR A 115 14.45 8.13 -20.08
C TYR A 115 15.55 8.29 -19.03
N MET A 116 15.29 9.06 -17.97
CA MET A 116 16.25 9.21 -16.87
C MET A 116 16.53 7.89 -16.16
N ARG A 117 15.51 7.03 -15.98
CA ARG A 117 15.69 5.71 -15.39
C ARG A 117 16.52 4.80 -16.29
N ARG A 118 16.26 4.80 -17.61
CA ARG A 118 17.04 4.02 -18.58
C ARG A 118 18.50 4.44 -18.55
N ASP A 119 18.75 5.74 -18.58
CA ASP A 119 20.12 6.28 -18.59
C ASP A 119 20.85 5.98 -17.27
N TYR A 120 20.15 5.97 -16.14
CA TYR A 120 20.69 5.49 -14.86
C TYR A 120 21.09 4.02 -14.93
N LEU A 121 20.24 3.14 -15.46
CA LEU A 121 20.54 1.72 -15.58
C LEU A 121 21.77 1.45 -16.46
N VAL A 122 21.91 2.16 -17.58
CA VAL A 122 23.11 2.09 -18.42
C VAL A 122 24.36 2.48 -17.64
N LYS A 123 24.30 3.56 -16.84
CA LYS A 123 25.42 3.97 -15.98
C LYS A 123 25.76 2.93 -14.91
N VAL A 124 24.75 2.28 -14.32
CA VAL A 124 24.96 1.19 -13.35
C VAL A 124 25.63 -0.02 -14.01
N GLU A 125 25.19 -0.39 -15.22
CA GLU A 125 25.78 -1.49 -15.99
C GLU A 125 27.25 -1.21 -16.32
N GLN A 126 27.55 0.00 -16.81
CA GLN A 126 28.93 0.43 -17.11
C GLN A 126 29.80 0.38 -15.86
N ARG A 127 29.30 0.84 -14.70
CA ARG A 127 30.01 0.77 -13.42
C ARG A 127 30.25 -0.68 -12.98
N GLY A 128 29.26 -1.55 -13.16
CA GLY A 128 29.37 -2.97 -12.85
C GLY A 128 30.47 -3.64 -13.67
N LYS A 129 30.45 -3.43 -14.99
CA LYS A 129 31.48 -3.92 -15.92
C LYS A 129 32.87 -3.45 -15.50
N TRP A 130 33.02 -2.15 -15.27
CA TRP A 130 34.29 -1.59 -14.86
C TRP A 130 34.80 -2.13 -13.51
N THR A 131 33.90 -2.32 -12.53
CA THR A 131 34.26 -2.93 -11.24
C THR A 131 34.72 -4.37 -11.43
N GLN A 132 34.03 -5.13 -12.29
CA GLN A 132 34.40 -6.51 -12.61
C GLN A 132 35.76 -6.57 -13.32
N ASP A 133 36.01 -5.69 -14.29
CA ASP A 133 37.28 -5.60 -15.00
C ASP A 133 38.42 -5.26 -14.03
N PHE A 134 38.21 -4.26 -13.17
CA PHE A 134 39.18 -3.86 -12.14
C PHE A 134 39.51 -5.01 -11.19
N LEU A 135 38.50 -5.68 -10.62
CA LEU A 135 38.71 -6.81 -9.72
C LEU A 135 39.40 -7.98 -10.42
N SER A 136 39.08 -8.20 -11.70
CA SER A 136 39.74 -9.26 -12.49
C SER A 136 41.22 -8.95 -12.74
N ALA A 137 41.57 -7.68 -12.95
CA ALA A 137 42.95 -7.24 -13.12
C ALA A 137 43.72 -7.36 -11.79
N GLU A 138 43.17 -6.84 -10.70
CA GLU A 138 43.78 -6.92 -9.36
C GLU A 138 43.97 -8.39 -8.93
N HIS A 139 43.00 -9.26 -9.22
CA HIS A 139 43.10 -10.68 -8.94
C HIS A 139 44.24 -11.35 -9.74
N LYS A 140 44.38 -11.02 -11.03
CA LYS A 140 45.49 -11.52 -11.86
C LYS A 140 46.84 -11.05 -11.34
N GLU A 141 46.96 -9.78 -10.95
CA GLU A 141 48.19 -9.23 -10.36
C GLU A 141 48.56 -9.93 -9.06
N LYS A 142 47.60 -10.15 -8.16
CA LYS A 142 47.83 -10.88 -6.90
C LYS A 142 48.23 -12.33 -7.14
N LEU A 143 47.59 -13.02 -8.09
CA LEU A 143 47.99 -14.38 -8.47
C LEU A 143 49.39 -14.41 -9.05
N HIS A 144 49.76 -13.42 -9.86
CA HIS A 144 51.12 -13.32 -10.42
C HIS A 144 52.14 -13.04 -9.31
N ALA A 145 51.85 -12.12 -8.39
CA ALA A 145 52.71 -11.84 -7.24
C ALA A 145 52.89 -13.09 -6.36
N ALA A 146 51.81 -13.80 -6.04
CA ALA A 146 51.88 -15.04 -5.27
C ALA A 146 52.72 -16.13 -5.96
N LYS A 147 52.56 -16.31 -7.28
CA LYS A 147 53.41 -17.23 -8.07
C LYS A 147 54.89 -16.83 -8.02
N MET A 148 55.19 -15.54 -8.16
CA MET A 148 56.57 -15.04 -8.06
C MET A 148 57.15 -15.27 -6.66
N GLU A 149 56.37 -15.07 -5.59
CA GLU A 149 56.79 -15.35 -4.21
C GLU A 149 57.03 -16.85 -3.98
N GLU A 150 56.17 -17.72 -4.51
CA GLU A 150 56.38 -19.17 -4.48
C GLU A 150 57.65 -19.56 -5.24
N GLU A 151 57.87 -19.02 -6.46
CA GLU A 151 59.09 -19.26 -7.22
C GLU A 151 60.35 -18.80 -6.48
N VAL A 152 60.29 -17.65 -5.79
CA VAL A 152 61.40 -17.16 -4.96
C VAL A 152 61.67 -18.10 -3.78
N LYS A 153 60.63 -18.53 -3.05
CA LYS A 153 60.78 -19.48 -1.93
C LYS A 153 61.35 -20.81 -2.39
N VAL A 154 60.85 -21.35 -3.51
CA VAL A 154 61.35 -22.60 -4.08
C VAL A 154 62.82 -22.44 -4.52
N ARG A 155 63.22 -21.27 -5.04
CA ARG A 155 64.64 -20.98 -5.34
C ARG A 155 65.49 -20.90 -4.08
N GLU A 156 65.03 -20.25 -3.02
CA GLU A 156 65.74 -20.18 -1.73
C GLU A 156 65.90 -21.57 -1.10
N GLU A 157 64.85 -22.40 -1.11
CA GLU A 157 64.91 -23.79 -0.66
C GLU A 157 65.90 -24.61 -1.50
N PHE A 158 65.89 -24.43 -2.82
CA PHE A 158 66.83 -25.08 -3.73
C PHE A 158 68.28 -24.64 -3.47
N ASP A 159 68.54 -23.35 -3.26
CA ASP A 159 69.87 -22.80 -2.98
C ASP A 159 70.41 -23.32 -1.63
N ASN A 160 69.55 -23.44 -0.61
CA ASN A 160 69.92 -24.03 0.69
C ASN A 160 70.31 -25.51 0.53
N LEU A 161 69.50 -26.30 -0.19
CA LEU A 161 69.79 -27.71 -0.46
C LEU A 161 71.06 -27.88 -1.32
N ALA A 162 71.29 -26.99 -2.28
CA ALA A 162 72.52 -26.95 -3.07
C ALA A 162 73.75 -26.67 -2.19
N GLY A 163 73.62 -25.81 -1.17
CA GLY A 163 74.67 -25.58 -0.16
C GLY A 163 75.05 -26.86 0.62
N ASP A 164 74.06 -27.66 1.03
CA ASP A 164 74.31 -28.93 1.75
C ASP A 164 74.96 -30.00 0.85
N LEU A 165 74.60 -30.03 -0.43
CA LEU A 165 75.09 -31.00 -1.41
C LEU A 165 76.45 -30.62 -2.06
N HIS A 166 77.17 -29.64 -1.53
CA HIS A 166 78.45 -29.17 -2.10
C HIS A 166 79.53 -30.25 -2.21
N HIS A 167 79.47 -31.30 -1.38
CA HIS A 167 80.40 -32.43 -1.44
C HIS A 167 80.23 -33.31 -2.69
N LEU A 168 79.11 -33.16 -3.41
CA LEU A 168 78.85 -33.86 -4.68
C LEU A 168 79.37 -33.09 -5.91
N MET A 169 79.91 -31.89 -5.70
CA MET A 169 80.49 -31.02 -6.72
C MET A 169 81.82 -31.58 -7.25
N SER A 170 82.10 -31.37 -8.53
CA SER A 170 83.37 -31.75 -9.16
C SER A 170 84.54 -31.01 -8.54
N THR A 171 85.60 -31.74 -8.24
CA THR A 171 86.91 -31.17 -7.89
C THR A 171 87.79 -31.12 -9.13
N SER A 172 88.91 -30.40 -9.08
CA SER A 172 89.86 -30.32 -10.20
C SER A 172 90.40 -31.69 -10.65
N SER A 173 90.34 -32.70 -9.77
CA SER A 173 90.93 -34.02 -9.99
C SER A 173 89.88 -35.13 -10.17
N ILE A 174 88.64 -34.93 -9.69
CA ILE A 174 87.57 -35.94 -9.73
C ILE A 174 86.25 -35.28 -10.18
N PRO A 175 85.60 -35.78 -11.24
CA PRO A 175 84.30 -35.28 -11.68
C PRO A 175 83.21 -35.58 -10.62
N GLY A 176 82.34 -34.61 -10.38
CA GLY A 176 81.24 -34.71 -9.43
C GLY A 176 80.09 -35.56 -9.96
N VAL A 177 79.18 -35.96 -9.07
CA VAL A 177 78.06 -36.86 -9.42
C VAL A 177 77.16 -36.25 -10.49
N TYR A 178 77.02 -34.91 -10.50
CA TYR A 178 76.19 -34.17 -11.45
C TYR A 178 76.93 -33.74 -12.74
N ASN A 179 78.20 -34.13 -12.89
CA ASN A 179 79.00 -33.86 -14.10
C ASN A 179 79.81 -35.11 -14.53
N PRO A 180 79.15 -36.20 -14.94
CA PRO A 180 79.83 -37.42 -15.37
C PRO A 180 80.54 -37.23 -16.72
N PRO A 181 81.76 -37.76 -16.91
CA PRO A 181 82.61 -37.50 -18.09
C PRO A 181 82.08 -38.06 -19.43
N TYR A 182 80.99 -38.84 -19.41
CA TYR A 182 80.45 -39.53 -20.59
C TYR A 182 78.95 -39.26 -20.82
N SER A 183 78.34 -38.28 -20.14
CA SER A 183 76.94 -37.90 -20.38
C SER A 183 76.87 -36.55 -21.08
N ASP A 184 76.27 -36.51 -22.27
CA ASP A 184 75.99 -35.27 -22.99
C ASP A 184 74.79 -34.50 -22.41
N LEU A 185 73.96 -35.17 -21.58
CA LEU A 185 72.79 -34.59 -20.94
C LEU A 185 73.08 -34.33 -19.45
N LEU A 186 73.42 -33.08 -19.14
CA LEU A 186 73.59 -32.61 -17.77
C LEU A 186 72.21 -32.37 -17.12
N PRO A 187 71.98 -32.83 -15.88
CA PRO A 187 70.79 -32.47 -15.12
C PRO A 187 70.67 -30.94 -14.98
N LYS A 188 69.52 -30.38 -15.37
CA LYS A 188 69.24 -28.94 -15.32
C LYS A 188 68.09 -28.64 -14.34
N ALA A 189 68.26 -27.58 -13.56
CA ALA A 189 67.22 -26.97 -12.75
C ALA A 189 67.21 -25.46 -13.04
N PHE A 190 66.03 -24.85 -13.18
CA PHE A 190 65.89 -23.42 -13.50
C PHE A 190 66.76 -22.95 -14.69
N GLU A 191 66.74 -23.72 -15.79
CA GLU A 191 67.48 -23.43 -17.04
C GLU A 191 69.02 -23.41 -16.92
N LYS A 192 69.59 -23.81 -15.77
CA LYS A 192 71.05 -23.94 -15.55
C LYS A 192 71.42 -25.36 -15.11
N PRO A 193 72.61 -25.86 -15.42
CA PRO A 193 73.06 -27.17 -14.94
C PRO A 193 73.22 -27.13 -13.41
N ILE A 194 72.88 -28.23 -12.74
CA ILE A 194 72.92 -28.33 -11.27
C ILE A 194 74.32 -28.02 -10.73
N GLU A 195 75.37 -28.43 -11.44
CA GLU A 195 76.77 -28.17 -11.10
C GLU A 195 77.10 -26.67 -10.96
N ASP A 196 76.50 -25.80 -11.79
CA ASP A 196 76.74 -24.35 -11.72
C ASP A 196 76.06 -23.74 -10.49
N HIS A 197 74.87 -24.25 -10.12
CA HIS A 197 74.19 -23.83 -8.89
C HIS A 197 74.98 -24.23 -7.64
N LEU A 198 75.56 -25.44 -7.62
CA LEU A 198 76.43 -25.91 -6.53
C LEU A 198 77.68 -25.02 -6.39
N ARG A 199 78.29 -24.62 -7.52
CA ARG A 199 79.43 -23.68 -7.54
C ARG A 199 79.06 -22.30 -7.04
N ASP A 200 77.92 -21.77 -7.47
CA ASP A 200 77.47 -20.44 -7.08
C ASP A 200 77.06 -20.35 -5.60
N ALA A 201 76.49 -21.42 -5.04
CA ALA A 201 76.21 -21.53 -3.59
C ALA A 201 77.50 -21.56 -2.75
N CYS A 202 78.54 -22.27 -3.22
CA CYS A 202 79.83 -22.37 -2.51
C CYS A 202 80.73 -21.14 -2.68
N ARG A 203 80.45 -20.26 -3.64
CA ARG A 203 81.21 -19.03 -3.81
C ARG A 203 80.93 -18.12 -2.62
N VAL A 204 81.90 -18.04 -1.71
CA VAL A 204 81.95 -17.05 -0.64
C VAL A 204 81.84 -15.66 -1.26
N GLN A 205 80.63 -15.10 -1.28
CA GLN A 205 80.42 -13.74 -1.74
C GLN A 205 80.88 -12.80 -0.63
N LEU A 206 82.02 -12.14 -0.86
CA LEU A 206 82.43 -11.01 -0.01
C LEU A 206 81.28 -9.99 0.07
N PRO A 207 80.93 -9.51 1.28
CA PRO A 207 79.91 -8.49 1.49
C PRO A 207 80.09 -7.33 0.51
N LYS A 208 78.99 -6.79 -0.03
CA LYS A 208 79.06 -5.65 -0.98
C LYS A 208 79.87 -4.47 -0.42
N ALA A 209 79.90 -4.31 0.92
CA ALA A 209 80.69 -3.31 1.62
C ALA A 209 82.23 -3.47 1.51
N LEU A 210 82.73 -4.68 1.25
CA LEU A 210 84.17 -4.98 1.12
C LEU A 210 84.65 -5.06 -0.34
N ARG A 211 83.74 -4.89 -1.31
CA ARG A 211 84.09 -4.86 -2.72
C ARG A 211 84.65 -3.47 -3.06
N ARG A 212 85.91 -3.40 -3.52
CA ARG A 212 86.51 -2.16 -4.05
C ARG A 212 85.55 -1.54 -5.08
N PRO A 213 85.24 -0.23 -5.01
CA PRO A 213 84.43 0.43 -6.02
C PRO A 213 85.12 0.26 -7.38
N ARG A 214 84.48 -0.49 -8.28
CA ARG A 214 84.88 -0.45 -9.70
C ARG A 214 84.51 0.94 -10.23
N HIS A 215 85.52 1.69 -10.65
CA HIS A 215 85.38 2.95 -11.37
C HIS A 215 84.57 2.70 -12.65
N HIS A 216 83.26 2.88 -12.60
CA HIS A 216 82.45 2.98 -13.81
C HIS A 216 82.67 4.36 -14.42
N LYS A 217 83.22 4.38 -15.63
CA LYS A 217 83.23 5.57 -16.49
C LYS A 217 81.78 5.90 -16.84
N LEU A 218 81.33 7.07 -16.41
CA LEU A 218 80.05 7.66 -16.83
C LEU A 218 80.05 7.83 -18.37
N PRO A 219 78.98 7.43 -19.08
CA PRO A 219 78.76 7.91 -20.44
C PRO A 219 78.36 9.39 -20.42
N SER A 220 78.91 10.12 -21.38
CA SER A 220 78.68 11.55 -21.67
C SER A 220 77.19 11.85 -21.92
N PRO A 221 76.67 13.01 -21.46
CA PRO A 221 75.37 13.50 -21.89
C PRO A 221 75.54 14.32 -23.18
N LYS A 222 74.83 13.94 -24.23
CA LYS A 222 74.41 14.82 -25.33
C LYS A 222 72.88 14.86 -25.25
N GLY A 223 72.28 15.98 -24.88
CA GLY A 223 71.66 16.94 -25.82
C GLY A 223 70.33 16.37 -26.37
N SER A 224 69.16 16.99 -26.32
CA SER A 224 68.76 18.38 -26.10
C SER A 224 67.22 18.48 -26.08
N THR A 225 66.70 19.39 -25.26
CA THR A 225 65.51 20.24 -25.49
C THR A 225 64.15 19.60 -25.82
N SER A 226 63.18 19.80 -24.93
CA SER A 226 61.88 20.36 -25.31
C SER A 226 61.12 20.88 -24.10
N TYR A 227 60.62 22.10 -24.23
CA TYR A 227 59.72 22.78 -23.31
C TYR A 227 58.38 22.03 -23.22
N GLY A 228 57.86 21.86 -22.00
CA GLY A 228 56.55 21.28 -21.76
C GLY A 228 56.03 21.62 -20.37
N ALA A 229 55.29 22.72 -20.33
CA ALA A 229 54.34 23.19 -19.32
C ALA A 229 54.15 22.35 -18.04
N SER A 230 54.26 23.07 -16.93
CA SER A 230 53.73 22.73 -15.62
C SER A 230 52.24 22.33 -15.66
N GLN A 231 51.98 21.03 -15.62
CA GLN A 231 50.82 20.50 -14.89
C GLN A 231 51.36 19.69 -13.72
N ALA A 232 51.33 20.34 -12.55
CA ALA A 232 51.53 19.67 -11.29
C ALA A 232 50.45 18.60 -11.13
N GLU A 233 50.89 17.37 -11.29
CA GLU A 233 50.15 16.15 -11.03
C GLU A 233 49.59 16.17 -9.60
N LYS A 234 48.26 16.19 -9.50
CA LYS A 234 47.55 15.55 -8.40
C LYS A 234 47.60 14.04 -8.65
N LEU A 235 48.77 13.43 -8.43
CA LEU A 235 48.89 11.98 -8.30
C LEU A 235 49.06 11.65 -6.81
N GLY A 236 47.95 11.81 -6.08
CA GLY A 236 47.73 11.09 -4.83
C GLY A 236 46.96 9.83 -5.19
N HIS A 237 47.66 8.78 -5.61
CA HIS A 237 47.09 7.48 -5.90
C HIS A 237 46.83 6.78 -4.57
N ASP A 238 45.59 6.86 -4.08
CA ASP A 238 45.05 5.95 -3.07
C ASP A 238 44.97 4.55 -3.70
N LEU A 239 46.09 3.82 -3.68
CA LEU A 239 46.20 2.43 -4.13
C LEU A 239 45.73 1.49 -3.02
N GLY A 240 44.43 1.49 -2.70
CA GLY A 240 43.94 0.57 -1.67
C GLY A 240 42.44 0.44 -1.48
N ALA A 241 41.60 1.04 -2.32
CA ALA A 241 40.15 0.90 -2.18
C ALA A 241 39.43 0.84 -3.53
N PRO A 242 38.28 0.14 -3.61
CA PRO A 242 37.45 0.17 -4.79
C PRO A 242 37.04 1.63 -5.03
N PRO A 243 37.24 2.17 -6.23
CA PRO A 243 36.95 3.57 -6.53
C PRO A 243 35.46 3.89 -6.32
N GLN A 244 35.20 4.58 -5.22
CA GLN A 244 33.88 5.06 -4.85
C GLN A 244 33.61 6.47 -5.38
N GLU A 245 34.65 7.20 -5.79
CA GLU A 245 34.56 8.53 -6.41
C GLU A 245 34.92 8.45 -7.91
N LEU A 246 33.98 8.84 -8.76
CA LEU A 246 34.20 9.01 -10.20
C LEU A 246 35.14 10.21 -10.44
N PRO A 247 36.07 10.17 -11.41
CA PRO A 247 37.05 11.23 -11.66
C PRO A 247 36.47 12.57 -12.12
N GLU A 248 35.16 12.69 -12.39
CA GLU A 248 34.54 13.93 -12.90
C GLU A 248 33.29 14.39 -12.12
N ARG A 249 33.10 13.97 -10.87
CA ARG A 249 32.00 14.51 -10.06
C ARG A 249 32.53 15.54 -9.08
N ALA A 250 32.28 16.82 -9.37
CA ALA A 250 32.53 17.88 -8.40
C ALA A 250 31.79 17.56 -7.08
N PRO A 251 32.48 17.49 -5.93
CA PRO A 251 31.83 17.20 -4.66
C PRO A 251 30.74 18.25 -4.38
N PHE A 252 29.53 17.79 -4.06
CA PHE A 252 28.48 18.70 -3.59
C PHE A 252 28.86 19.20 -2.20
N PHE A 253 29.03 20.51 -2.06
CA PHE A 253 29.29 21.16 -0.78
C PHE A 253 28.02 21.84 -0.30
N SER A 254 27.60 21.55 0.93
CA SER A 254 26.57 22.35 1.60
C SER A 254 27.24 23.33 2.55
N ARG A 255 26.82 24.60 2.51
CA ARG A 255 27.14 25.56 3.56
C ARG A 255 26.28 25.26 4.78
N THR A 256 26.89 24.81 5.87
CA THR A 256 26.20 24.79 7.16
C THR A 256 26.09 26.22 7.69
N ALA A 257 24.87 26.61 8.07
CA ALA A 257 24.48 27.99 8.39
C ALA A 257 25.25 28.64 9.56
N SER A 258 26.02 27.88 10.34
CA SER A 258 26.65 28.38 11.58
C SER A 258 28.17 28.58 11.53
N THR A 259 28.90 28.05 10.54
CA THR A 259 30.39 28.11 10.55
C THR A 259 31.04 28.39 9.19
N GLY A 260 30.25 28.55 8.12
CA GLY A 260 30.75 28.92 6.78
C GLY A 260 31.67 27.89 6.11
N HIS A 261 32.04 26.80 6.78
CA HIS A 261 32.89 25.75 6.22
C HIS A 261 32.11 24.87 5.25
N LEU A 262 32.67 24.71 4.05
CA LEU A 262 32.16 23.83 3.00
C LEU A 262 32.44 22.38 3.38
N ARG A 263 31.41 21.58 3.66
CA ARG A 263 31.55 20.14 3.90
C ARG A 263 30.94 19.34 2.75
N LYS A 264 31.62 18.25 2.34
CA LYS A 264 31.10 17.28 1.37
C LYS A 264 29.77 16.72 1.88
N VAL A 265 28.71 16.83 1.09
CA VAL A 265 27.37 16.31 1.42
C VAL A 265 27.38 14.79 1.27
N GLN A 266 27.42 14.10 2.39
CA GLN A 266 27.26 12.65 2.44
C GLN A 266 25.75 12.32 2.52
N GLY A 267 25.30 11.36 1.70
CA GLY A 267 23.91 10.92 1.65
C GLY A 267 23.40 10.32 2.98
N PRO A 268 22.17 9.77 3.02
CA PRO A 268 21.48 9.39 4.26
C PRO A 268 22.16 8.28 5.08
N PHE A 269 23.25 7.69 4.56
CA PHE A 269 24.03 6.68 5.24
C PHE A 269 25.35 7.29 5.74
N ARG A 270 25.53 7.27 7.07
CA ARG A 270 26.77 7.65 7.75
C ARG A 270 27.89 6.71 7.31
N SER A 271 29.13 7.20 7.21
CA SER A 271 30.27 6.30 6.98
C SER A 271 30.41 5.30 8.12
N ARG A 272 31.00 4.13 7.86
CA ARG A 272 31.20 3.09 8.89
C ARG A 272 31.89 3.65 10.14
N GLU A 273 32.95 4.43 9.95
CA GLU A 273 33.67 5.11 11.03
C GLU A 273 32.79 6.09 11.80
N GLN A 274 31.91 6.85 11.13
CA GLN A 274 30.98 7.76 11.80
C GLN A 274 29.90 7.02 12.58
N ILE A 275 29.45 5.84 12.12
CA ILE A 275 28.53 4.99 12.86
C ILE A 275 29.22 4.45 14.11
N GLU A 276 30.45 3.95 13.98
CA GLU A 276 31.25 3.45 15.10
C GLU A 276 31.51 4.55 16.14
N VAL A 277 31.92 5.74 15.71
CA VAL A 277 32.11 6.91 16.60
C VAL A 277 30.80 7.34 17.25
N ALA A 278 29.69 7.36 16.51
CA ALA A 278 28.37 7.68 17.07
C ALA A 278 27.90 6.64 18.10
N ASN A 279 28.16 5.34 17.85
CA ASN A 279 27.83 4.26 18.76
C ASN A 279 28.69 4.31 20.03
N ILE A 280 29.99 4.57 19.91
CA ILE A 280 30.90 4.77 21.05
C ILE A 280 30.47 5.99 21.87
N LYS A 281 30.11 7.09 21.20
CA LYS A 281 29.65 8.32 21.87
C LYS A 281 28.31 8.12 22.55
N ALA A 282 27.36 7.40 21.93
CA ALA A 282 26.09 7.03 22.54
C ALA A 282 26.30 6.10 23.75
N ALA A 283 27.16 5.09 23.64
CA ALA A 283 27.50 4.20 24.76
C ALA A 283 28.11 4.97 25.95
N ASN A 284 28.91 6.00 25.69
CA ASN A 284 29.50 6.84 26.74
C ASN A 284 28.52 7.89 27.30
N THR A 285 27.62 8.44 26.48
CA THR A 285 26.67 9.49 26.90
C THR A 285 25.48 8.91 27.66
N TYR A 286 25.03 7.69 27.31
CA TYR A 286 23.94 6.98 27.98
C TYR A 286 24.43 5.98 29.04
N ARG A 287 25.72 6.03 29.41
CA ARG A 287 26.22 5.37 30.62
C ARG A 287 25.77 6.17 31.84
N THR A 288 24.50 6.07 32.19
CA THR A 288 24.00 6.53 33.48
C THR A 288 24.50 5.59 34.57
N ILE A 289 24.77 6.14 35.75
CA ILE A 289 25.23 5.43 36.97
C ILE A 289 24.18 4.41 37.49
N GLN A 290 23.01 4.32 36.85
CA GLN A 290 21.95 3.34 37.12
C GLN A 290 21.96 2.15 36.15
N ALA A 291 23.09 1.84 35.52
CA ALA A 291 23.21 0.70 34.62
C ALA A 291 23.12 -0.62 35.40
N SER A 292 21.91 -1.18 35.40
CA SER A 292 21.52 -2.58 35.62
C SER A 292 22.10 -3.24 36.87
N SER A 293 21.31 -3.23 37.95
CA SER A 293 21.46 -4.27 38.97
C SER A 293 21.10 -5.63 38.34
N PRO A 294 21.73 -6.75 38.75
CA PRO A 294 21.40 -8.09 38.27
C PRO A 294 19.92 -8.47 38.39
N TYR A 295 19.15 -7.75 39.20
CA TYR A 295 17.72 -7.97 39.40
C TYR A 295 16.81 -7.33 38.33
N ASP A 296 17.31 -6.35 37.55
CA ASP A 296 16.51 -5.68 36.51
C ASP A 296 16.38 -6.51 35.22
N ALA A 297 17.25 -7.51 35.03
CA ALA A 297 17.20 -8.42 33.89
C ALA A 297 15.90 -9.24 33.86
N VAL A 298 15.40 -9.64 35.04
CA VAL A 298 14.17 -10.42 35.18
C VAL A 298 12.93 -9.58 34.84
N GLU A 299 12.91 -8.30 35.25
CA GLU A 299 11.83 -7.39 34.86
C GLU A 299 11.84 -7.07 33.37
N ALA A 300 13.02 -6.91 32.78
CA ALA A 300 13.18 -6.66 31.35
C ALA A 300 12.67 -7.85 30.52
N ASP A 301 12.99 -9.07 30.93
CA ASP A 301 12.55 -10.30 30.27
C ASP A 301 11.03 -10.49 30.41
N ARG A 302 10.46 -10.17 31.58
CA ARG A 302 9.00 -10.17 31.78
C ARG A 302 8.29 -9.17 30.86
N ARG A 303 8.82 -7.94 30.74
CA ARG A 303 8.26 -6.91 29.84
C ARG A 303 8.36 -7.32 28.36
N MET A 304 9.43 -8.02 27.99
CA MET A 304 9.62 -8.56 26.64
C MET A 304 8.58 -9.65 26.35
N GLN A 305 8.39 -10.59 27.27
CA GLN A 305 7.38 -11.66 27.15
C GLN A 305 5.94 -11.10 27.11
N GLU A 306 5.63 -10.05 27.87
CA GLU A 306 4.34 -9.35 27.80
C GLU A 306 4.10 -8.64 26.46
N ARG A 307 5.16 -8.14 25.79
CA ARG A 307 5.05 -7.59 24.43
C ARG A 307 4.79 -8.68 23.40
N ILE A 308 5.52 -9.79 23.48
CA ILE A 308 5.37 -10.93 22.56
C ILE A 308 3.97 -11.54 22.70
N SER A 309 3.44 -11.67 23.92
CA SER A 309 2.08 -12.20 24.15
C SER A 309 0.97 -11.29 23.62
N LYS A 310 1.17 -9.96 23.62
CA LYS A 310 0.25 -9.00 22.99
C LYS A 310 0.29 -9.04 21.46
N LEU A 311 1.47 -9.29 20.86
CA LEU A 311 1.59 -9.47 19.40
C LEU A 311 1.01 -10.82 18.93
N ALA A 312 1.07 -11.86 19.76
CA ALA A 312 0.63 -13.22 19.40
C ALA A 312 -0.88 -13.46 19.60
N ARG A 313 -1.65 -12.50 20.11
CA ARG A 313 -3.12 -12.61 20.23
C ARG A 313 -3.79 -12.32 18.88
N SER A 314 -3.88 -13.33 18.02
CA SER A 314 -4.94 -13.40 17.01
C SER A 314 -6.24 -13.82 17.71
N SER A 315 -7.12 -12.86 17.95
CA SER A 315 -8.52 -13.17 18.30
C SER A 315 -9.14 -13.98 17.15
N PRO A 316 -9.89 -15.07 17.40
CA PRO A 316 -10.65 -15.76 16.35
C PRO A 316 -11.82 -14.91 15.80
N VAL A 317 -12.07 -13.75 16.43
CA VAL A 317 -13.07 -12.78 15.98
C VAL A 317 -12.34 -11.56 15.42
N ASP A 318 -12.66 -11.23 14.16
CA ASP A 318 -12.14 -10.06 13.46
C ASP A 318 -12.33 -8.78 14.29
N PHE A 319 -11.35 -7.87 14.20
CA PHE A 319 -11.38 -6.57 14.86
C PHE A 319 -12.61 -5.77 14.43
N MET A 320 -13.61 -5.65 15.32
CA MET A 320 -14.70 -4.70 15.19
C MET A 320 -14.27 -3.36 15.78
N ALA A 321 -14.16 -2.33 14.95
CA ALA A 321 -13.89 -0.97 15.42
C ALA A 321 -14.99 -0.52 16.41
N PRO A 322 -14.64 0.16 17.52
CA PRO A 322 -15.62 0.62 18.49
C PRO A 322 -16.37 1.81 17.90
N GLY A 323 -17.44 1.53 17.16
CA GLY A 323 -18.26 2.54 16.51
C GLY A 323 -19.69 2.04 16.33
N SER A 324 -20.60 2.63 17.11
CA SER A 324 -22.05 2.47 17.08
C SER A 324 -22.58 1.11 17.58
N VAL A 325 -22.92 1.08 18.87
CA VAL A 325 -23.96 0.18 19.37
C VAL A 325 -25.23 0.50 18.57
N LYS A 326 -25.62 -0.35 17.63
CA LYS A 326 -26.96 -0.26 17.04
C LYS A 326 -27.95 -0.57 18.15
N ASP A 327 -28.77 0.40 18.51
CA ASP A 327 -29.92 0.21 19.38
C ASP A 327 -30.69 -1.03 18.93
N ARG A 328 -30.69 -2.06 19.78
CA ARG A 328 -31.57 -3.22 19.61
C ARG A 328 -32.99 -2.73 19.83
N HIS A 329 -33.66 -2.40 18.74
CA HIS A 329 -35.09 -2.11 18.78
C HIS A 329 -35.82 -3.39 19.21
N SER A 330 -36.66 -3.29 20.23
CA SER A 330 -37.54 -4.39 20.67
C SER A 330 -38.33 -4.94 19.48
N PRO A 331 -38.55 -6.27 19.38
CA PRO A 331 -39.22 -6.86 18.24
C PRO A 331 -40.67 -6.41 18.19
N VAL A 332 -41.00 -5.59 17.19
CA VAL A 332 -42.38 -5.26 16.84
C VAL A 332 -42.84 -6.23 15.76
N SER A 333 -43.85 -7.03 16.09
CA SER A 333 -44.77 -7.72 15.19
C SER A 333 -44.28 -8.98 14.44
N VAL A 334 -45.17 -9.97 14.42
CA VAL A 334 -45.02 -11.37 13.96
C VAL A 334 -44.94 -11.51 12.43
N HIS A 335 -44.85 -10.41 11.67
CA HIS A 335 -44.89 -10.43 10.20
C HIS A 335 -43.53 -10.20 9.48
N VAL A 336 -42.40 -10.26 10.19
CA VAL A 336 -41.05 -10.03 9.61
C VAL A 336 -40.47 -11.29 8.92
N GLY A 337 -41.22 -12.40 8.89
CA GLY A 337 -40.75 -13.70 8.37
C GLY A 337 -40.78 -13.87 6.84
N LEU A 338 -41.18 -12.88 6.04
CA LEU A 338 -41.04 -12.96 4.59
C LEU A 338 -39.67 -12.41 4.17
N PRO A 339 -38.73 -13.25 3.70
CA PRO A 339 -37.49 -12.77 3.17
C PRO A 339 -37.78 -12.14 1.81
N TYR A 340 -38.04 -10.83 1.79
CA TYR A 340 -37.54 -10.04 0.68
C TYR A 340 -36.02 -10.11 0.78
N LYS A 341 -35.44 -11.19 0.21
CA LYS A 341 -34.01 -11.30 -0.03
C LYS A 341 -33.60 -9.97 -0.66
N GLU A 342 -32.86 -9.15 0.08
CA GLU A 342 -32.02 -8.13 -0.50
C GLU A 342 -31.10 -8.86 -1.47
N ARG A 343 -31.54 -8.95 -2.73
CA ARG A 343 -30.73 -9.47 -3.81
C ARG A 343 -29.50 -8.57 -3.81
N PRO A 344 -28.29 -9.09 -3.56
CA PRO A 344 -27.09 -8.26 -3.62
C PRO A 344 -27.13 -7.53 -4.96
N LEU A 345 -26.90 -6.22 -4.92
CA LEU A 345 -27.05 -5.32 -6.05
C LEU A 345 -26.04 -5.74 -7.13
N SER A 346 -26.41 -6.71 -7.96
CA SER A 346 -25.66 -7.04 -9.16
C SER A 346 -25.87 -5.87 -10.10
N LEU A 347 -24.86 -5.00 -10.21
CA LEU A 347 -24.73 -4.15 -11.38
C LEU A 347 -24.92 -5.07 -12.61
N ARG A 348 -25.89 -4.77 -13.47
CA ARG A 348 -25.99 -5.42 -14.78
C ARG A 348 -24.60 -5.41 -15.40
N GLY A 349 -24.14 -6.55 -15.93
CA GLY A 349 -22.82 -6.67 -16.57
C GLY A 349 -22.57 -5.59 -17.63
N ASP A 350 -23.65 -5.04 -18.17
CA ASP A 350 -23.74 -3.90 -19.09
C ASP A 350 -23.07 -2.60 -18.58
N TYR A 351 -22.71 -2.49 -17.29
CA TYR A 351 -21.99 -1.33 -16.72
C TYR A 351 -20.48 -1.55 -16.52
N VAL A 352 -19.97 -2.78 -16.73
CA VAL A 352 -18.52 -3.05 -16.63
C VAL A 352 -17.80 -2.58 -17.89
N GLU A 353 -18.50 -2.57 -19.02
CA GLU A 353 -18.07 -1.94 -20.25
C GLU A 353 -18.95 -0.71 -20.45
N LEU A 354 -18.37 0.50 -20.45
CA LEU A 354 -19.05 1.63 -21.09
C LEU A 354 -19.51 1.14 -22.47
N PRO A 355 -20.77 1.37 -22.90
CA PRO A 355 -21.21 0.94 -24.21
C PRO A 355 -20.19 1.45 -25.21
N LYS A 356 -19.42 0.54 -25.82
CA LYS A 356 -18.61 0.89 -26.97
C LYS A 356 -19.63 1.27 -28.02
N ILE A 357 -19.89 2.56 -28.15
CA ILE A 357 -20.75 3.12 -29.16
C ILE A 357 -20.05 2.82 -30.49
N ARG A 358 -20.30 1.62 -31.04
CA ARG A 358 -19.60 1.09 -32.21
C ARG A 358 -19.93 1.85 -33.48
N ASP A 359 -21.04 2.60 -33.47
CA ASP A 359 -21.60 3.22 -34.68
C ASP A 359 -21.83 4.74 -34.57
N LYS A 360 -21.26 5.42 -33.56
CA LYS A 360 -21.19 6.88 -33.61
C LYS A 360 -19.84 7.31 -34.18
N PRO A 361 -19.83 8.30 -35.10
CA PRO A 361 -18.58 8.88 -35.54
C PRO A 361 -17.78 9.38 -34.33
N PRO A 362 -16.43 9.34 -34.38
CA PRO A 362 -15.59 9.78 -33.28
C PRO A 362 -16.07 11.16 -32.80
N PHE A 363 -16.09 11.35 -31.47
CA PHE A 363 -16.36 12.64 -30.86
C PHE A 363 -15.59 13.70 -31.67
N PHE A 364 -16.30 14.64 -32.29
CA PHE A 364 -15.71 15.77 -33.01
C PHE A 364 -15.06 16.68 -31.96
N THR A 365 -13.88 16.29 -31.48
CA THR A 365 -12.94 17.18 -30.82
C THR A 365 -12.35 18.08 -31.89
N ALA A 366 -12.52 19.38 -31.68
CA ALA A 366 -12.15 20.52 -32.52
C ALA A 366 -13.18 20.91 -33.60
N LEU A 367 -13.77 22.09 -33.40
CA LEU A 367 -14.28 22.93 -34.48
C LEU A 367 -13.18 23.07 -35.53
N GLY A 368 -13.45 22.65 -36.77
CA GLY A 368 -12.59 23.00 -37.90
C GLY A 368 -12.55 24.52 -38.03
N GLN A 369 -11.37 25.10 -38.24
CA GLN A 369 -11.24 26.55 -38.39
C GLN A 369 -12.16 27.05 -39.51
N GLY A 370 -12.98 28.06 -39.20
CA GLY A 370 -13.84 28.76 -40.16
C GLY A 370 -15.32 28.37 -40.17
N LYS A 371 -15.81 27.47 -39.29
CA LYS A 371 -17.25 27.17 -39.17
C LYS A 371 -17.85 27.73 -37.89
N GLN A 372 -19.02 28.39 -37.98
CA GLN A 372 -19.75 28.93 -36.84
C GLN A 372 -20.80 27.93 -36.34
N PHE A 373 -21.14 28.03 -35.06
CA PHE A 373 -22.05 27.08 -34.38
C PHE A 373 -23.47 27.05 -34.99
N SER A 374 -23.86 28.12 -35.68
CA SER A 374 -25.13 28.26 -36.42
C SER A 374 -25.29 27.28 -37.57
N ASP A 375 -24.19 26.82 -38.17
CA ASP A 375 -24.21 25.99 -39.40
C ASP A 375 -24.67 24.54 -39.13
N TYR A 376 -24.84 24.17 -37.86
CA TYR A 376 -25.24 22.82 -37.43
C TYR A 376 -26.72 22.70 -37.05
N HIS A 377 -27.51 23.77 -37.15
CA HIS A 377 -28.94 23.73 -36.82
C HIS A 377 -29.82 23.08 -37.91
N GLU A 378 -29.29 22.84 -39.12
CA GLU A 378 -30.04 22.28 -40.25
C GLU A 378 -29.85 20.77 -40.47
N GLN A 379 -29.61 19.98 -39.42
CA GLN A 379 -29.67 18.52 -39.56
C GLN A 379 -31.08 17.97 -39.26
N PRO A 380 -31.74 17.28 -40.20
CA PRO A 380 -33.05 16.68 -39.96
C PRO A 380 -32.91 15.59 -38.89
N MET A 381 -33.64 15.76 -37.78
CA MET A 381 -33.74 14.80 -36.70
C MET A 381 -34.22 13.45 -37.25
N LEU A 382 -33.43 12.39 -37.05
CA LEU A 382 -33.80 11.03 -37.44
C LEU A 382 -35.10 10.61 -36.72
N PRO A 383 -36.02 9.90 -37.40
CA PRO A 383 -37.29 9.48 -36.82
C PRO A 383 -37.03 8.50 -35.68
N HIS A 384 -37.59 8.82 -34.51
CA HIS A 384 -37.56 7.93 -33.35
C HIS A 384 -38.24 6.60 -33.67
N GLY A 385 -37.49 5.51 -33.53
CA GLY A 385 -37.96 4.16 -33.77
C GLY A 385 -39.15 3.79 -32.89
N GLN A 386 -40.10 3.09 -33.53
CA GLN A 386 -41.21 2.38 -32.90
C GLN A 386 -40.69 1.31 -31.93
N VAL A 387 -41.42 1.17 -30.82
CA VAL A 387 -41.23 0.16 -29.76
C VAL A 387 -41.51 -1.24 -30.27
#